data_AF-A0A4T0DG51-F1
#
_entry.id   AF-A0A4T0DG51-F1
#
_cell.length_a   1.000
_cell.length_b   1.000
_cell.length_c   1.000
_cell.angle_alpha   90.00
_cell.angle_beta   90.00
_cell.angle_gamma   90.00
#
_symmetry.space_group_name_H-M   'P 1'
#
loop_
_entity.id
_entity.type
_entity.pdbx_description
1 polymer ?
#
loop_
_entity_poly.entity_id
_entity_poly.type
_entity_poly.pdbx_seq_one_letter_code
_entity_poly.pdbx_strand_id
1 'polypeptide(L)'
;MSLSHSLERLWRPLATRATPLTQQCRRYASTDIADTITELESGGSLRTLDADIEGLANDFDPVGKAKKRNRQLPASRYKFRPPKYYRGPLHPHQPPPNSDPASRLFEPGPFSAPRLEQTYASTFESDLMTLAYTHFPPGYRAPPKAARLRAWEGASPYYKNRPLRGPRGSDVLRLLRKPITFRNVPKLEKITIHTMVKGALDDSAHLHVAGMIMQAISNVRVTTHKTRKNVAGFGLRAGQYVSVTAELRGEDMHHFLAKVIDIVMPKIKEWKGVKGSSGDSSGNLSFGFTSEETALFPEVEVNYDM
;
A
#
# COMPACT_ATOMS: atom_id res chain seq x y z
N MET A 1 2.30 60.08 -30.18
CA MET A 1 3.05 59.27 -31.17
C MET A 1 4.24 58.68 -30.42
N SER A 2 4.48 57.38 -30.24
CA SER A 2 3.79 56.14 -30.58
C SER A 2 4.16 55.13 -29.49
N LEU A 3 3.17 54.40 -28.98
CA LEU A 3 3.37 53.19 -28.19
C LEU A 3 3.78 52.07 -29.15
N SER A 4 4.83 51.32 -28.85
CA SER A 4 5.04 49.98 -29.40
C SER A 4 5.46 49.03 -28.28
N HIS A 5 4.58 48.05 -28.06
CA HIS A 5 4.80 46.88 -27.22
C HIS A 5 5.78 45.91 -27.90
N SER A 6 6.66 45.29 -27.12
CA SER A 6 7.21 43.97 -27.41
C SER A 6 7.23 43.16 -26.12
N LEU A 7 6.42 42.10 -26.11
CA LEU A 7 6.30 41.10 -25.04
C LEU A 7 7.31 39.99 -25.31
N GLU A 8 8.41 39.95 -24.56
CA GLU A 8 9.23 38.74 -24.46
C GLU A 8 8.98 38.03 -23.14
N ARG A 9 8.36 36.85 -23.25
CA ARG A 9 8.20 35.87 -22.17
C ARG A 9 9.57 35.32 -21.79
N LEU A 10 10.12 35.77 -20.67
CA LEU A 10 11.29 35.13 -20.05
C LEU A 10 10.84 34.11 -19.01
N TRP A 11 10.94 32.84 -19.39
CA TRP A 11 10.98 31.71 -18.47
C TRP A 11 12.20 31.88 -17.56
N ARG A 12 11.98 32.14 -16.27
CA ARG A 12 13.03 32.07 -15.23
C ARG A 12 12.75 30.86 -14.33
N PRO A 13 13.73 29.95 -14.13
CA PRO A 13 13.60 28.89 -13.14
C PRO A 13 13.63 29.51 -11.73
N LEU A 14 12.70 29.07 -10.87
CA LEU A 14 12.64 29.40 -9.45
C LEU A 14 13.85 28.78 -8.74
N ALA A 15 14.95 29.54 -8.64
CA ALA A 15 15.98 29.29 -7.65
C ALA A 15 15.48 29.84 -6.30
N THR A 16 15.14 28.94 -5.37
CA THR A 16 14.79 29.32 -4.00
C THR A 16 16.05 29.72 -3.23
N ARG A 17 16.07 30.99 -2.80
CA ARG A 17 17.02 31.54 -1.83
C ARG A 17 16.96 30.75 -0.51
N ALA A 18 18.04 30.08 -0.15
CA ALA A 18 18.30 29.66 1.21
C ALA A 18 18.88 30.84 2.00
N THR A 19 18.23 31.23 3.10
CA THR A 19 18.79 32.14 4.10
C THR A 19 19.85 31.40 4.94
N PRO A 20 20.98 32.03 5.28
CA PRO A 20 22.05 31.36 6.01
C PRO A 20 21.68 31.25 7.49
N LEU A 21 21.54 30.01 7.97
CA LEU A 21 21.58 29.69 9.39
C LEU A 21 23.01 29.94 9.88
N THR A 22 23.21 30.98 10.70
CA THR A 22 24.42 31.17 11.49
C THR A 22 24.48 30.10 12.58
N GLN A 23 25.00 28.92 12.21
CA GLN A 23 25.51 27.97 13.18
C GLN A 23 26.77 28.56 13.81
N GLN A 24 26.77 28.70 15.13
CA GLN A 24 28.00 28.79 15.90
C GLN A 24 28.75 27.46 15.73
N CYS A 25 29.53 27.38 14.66
CA CYS A 25 30.39 26.26 14.37
C CYS A 25 31.52 26.24 15.40
N ARG A 26 31.41 25.40 16.43
CA ARG A 26 32.61 24.79 16.99
C ARG A 26 33.24 23.99 15.86
N ARG A 27 34.40 24.45 15.38
CA ARG A 27 35.18 23.81 14.32
C ARG A 27 35.54 22.38 14.72
N TYR A 28 34.83 21.42 14.15
CA TYR A 28 35.30 20.04 13.94
C TYR A 28 35.22 19.72 12.43
N ALA A 29 35.70 20.65 11.59
CA ALA A 29 35.96 20.32 10.20
C ALA A 29 37.36 19.67 10.17
N SER A 30 37.42 18.35 10.09
CA SER A 30 38.62 17.68 9.62
C SER A 30 38.87 18.11 8.17
N THR A 31 40.12 18.39 7.83
CA THR A 31 40.57 18.79 6.50
C THR A 31 40.70 17.60 5.53
N ASP A 32 40.20 16.43 5.91
CA ASP A 32 40.52 15.14 5.30
C ASP A 32 39.49 14.71 4.24
N ILE A 33 38.94 15.66 3.47
CA ILE A 33 38.00 15.35 2.38
C ILE A 33 38.73 14.61 1.24
N ALA A 34 40.02 14.88 1.04
CA ALA A 34 40.83 14.19 0.04
C ALA A 34 40.94 12.67 0.30
N ASP A 35 41.04 12.27 1.57
CA ASP A 35 41.20 10.87 1.96
C ASP A 35 39.88 10.09 1.77
N THR A 36 38.72 10.69 2.04
CA THR A 36 37.41 10.00 1.91
C THR A 36 37.05 9.57 0.48
N ILE A 37 37.57 10.24 -0.55
CA ILE A 37 37.34 9.85 -1.95
C ILE A 37 38.20 8.64 -2.32
N THR A 38 39.37 8.49 -1.68
CA THR A 38 40.28 7.36 -1.90
C THR A 38 39.79 6.06 -1.27
N GLU A 39 38.85 6.13 -0.32
CA GLU A 39 38.18 4.97 0.28
C GLU A 39 37.09 4.38 -0.62
N LEU A 40 36.62 5.13 -1.63
CA LEU A 40 35.60 4.66 -2.56
C LEU A 40 36.18 3.62 -3.52
N GLU A 41 35.36 2.63 -3.88
CA GLU A 41 35.74 1.60 -4.85
C GLU A 41 36.20 2.25 -6.17
N SER A 42 37.44 2.00 -6.55
CA SER A 42 38.06 2.59 -7.73
C SER A 42 37.48 2.07 -9.05
N GLY A 43 36.89 0.87 -9.04
CA GLY A 43 36.36 0.15 -10.22
C GLY A 43 34.84 0.21 -10.41
N GLY A 44 34.16 1.25 -9.92
CA GLY A 44 32.70 1.33 -9.94
C GLY A 44 32.09 1.30 -11.36
N SER A 45 31.34 0.24 -11.68
CA SER A 45 30.67 0.05 -12.98
C SER A 45 29.57 1.06 -13.29
N LEU A 46 29.09 1.82 -12.30
CA LEU A 46 28.12 2.90 -12.51
C LEU A 46 28.76 4.13 -13.19
N ARG A 47 30.09 4.23 -13.17
CA ARG A 47 30.85 5.37 -13.74
C ARG A 47 31.46 5.05 -15.10
N THR A 48 31.51 3.78 -15.48
CA THR A 48 31.98 3.37 -16.80
C THR A 48 30.88 3.68 -17.82
N LEU A 49 31.06 4.75 -18.57
CA LEU A 49 30.28 5.02 -19.78
C LEU A 49 31.05 4.37 -20.93
N ASP A 50 30.53 3.28 -21.49
CA ASP A 50 31.10 2.68 -22.69
C ASP A 50 30.98 3.69 -23.85
N ALA A 51 32.09 3.99 -24.51
CA ALA A 51 32.13 5.00 -25.57
C ALA A 51 31.43 4.55 -26.87
N ASP A 52 31.16 3.26 -27.03
CA ASP A 52 30.66 2.65 -28.26
C ASP A 52 29.50 1.66 -28.01
N ILE A 53 28.45 2.15 -27.33
CA ILE A 53 27.27 1.35 -26.94
C ILE A 53 26.52 0.83 -28.17
N GLU A 54 26.42 1.63 -29.23
CA GLU A 54 25.66 1.27 -30.44
C GLU A 54 26.31 0.12 -31.22
N GLY A 55 27.65 0.14 -31.37
CA GLY A 55 28.38 -0.98 -31.96
C GLY A 55 28.20 -2.27 -31.16
N LEU A 56 28.35 -2.20 -29.83
CA LEU A 56 28.15 -3.35 -28.94
C LEU A 56 26.73 -3.89 -28.96
N ALA A 57 25.72 -3.02 -29.02
CA ALA A 57 24.31 -3.42 -29.08
C ALA A 57 23.98 -4.14 -30.40
N ASN A 58 24.50 -3.65 -31.52
CA ASN A 58 24.31 -4.27 -32.83
C ASN A 58 24.93 -5.68 -32.91
N ASP A 59 26.07 -5.89 -32.25
CA ASP A 59 26.74 -7.19 -32.17
C ASP A 59 26.12 -8.14 -31.11
N PHE A 60 25.27 -7.63 -30.22
CA PHE A 60 24.69 -8.38 -29.10
C PHE A 60 23.45 -9.18 -29.52
N ASP A 61 23.66 -10.36 -30.11
CA ASP A 61 22.58 -11.33 -30.40
C ASP A 61 22.66 -12.59 -29.49
N PRO A 62 21.92 -12.63 -28.36
CA PRO A 62 21.90 -13.78 -27.47
C PRO A 62 21.21 -15.01 -28.07
N VAL A 63 20.22 -14.82 -28.95
CA VAL A 63 19.43 -15.91 -29.55
C VAL A 63 20.26 -16.61 -30.63
N GLY A 64 20.91 -15.85 -31.52
CA GLY A 64 21.84 -16.39 -32.50
C GLY A 64 23.02 -17.08 -31.85
N LYS A 65 23.60 -16.50 -30.79
CA LYS A 65 24.68 -17.16 -30.00
C LYS A 65 24.22 -18.46 -29.34
N ALA A 66 22.96 -18.57 -28.93
CA ALA A 66 22.40 -19.82 -28.40
C ALA A 66 22.19 -20.86 -29.50
N LYS A 67 21.63 -20.46 -30.66
CA LYS A 67 21.40 -21.36 -31.80
C LYS A 67 22.68 -21.88 -32.45
N LYS A 68 23.73 -21.06 -32.54
CA LYS A 68 25.05 -21.43 -33.08
C LYS A 68 25.81 -22.42 -32.19
N ARG A 69 25.40 -22.61 -30.92
CA ARG A 69 26.09 -23.52 -30.00
C ARG A 69 25.65 -24.97 -30.26
N ASN A 70 26.62 -25.82 -30.57
CA ASN A 70 26.39 -27.26 -30.75
C ASN A 70 26.20 -28.03 -29.44
N ARG A 71 26.44 -27.41 -28.27
CA ARG A 71 26.30 -28.02 -26.95
C ARG A 71 25.81 -27.02 -25.91
N GLN A 72 25.12 -27.51 -24.88
CA GLN A 72 24.71 -26.71 -23.74
C GLN A 72 25.94 -26.25 -22.94
N LEU A 73 25.90 -25.02 -22.43
CA LEU A 73 26.94 -24.53 -21.51
C LEU A 73 26.92 -25.34 -20.21
N PRO A 74 28.09 -25.61 -19.60
CA PRO A 74 28.13 -26.27 -18.30
C PRO A 74 27.40 -25.41 -17.25
N ALA A 75 26.67 -26.07 -16.35
CA ALA A 75 25.97 -25.38 -15.27
C ALA A 75 26.96 -24.71 -14.30
N SER A 76 26.56 -23.58 -13.72
CA SER A 76 27.35 -22.92 -12.66
C SER A 76 27.53 -23.82 -11.44
N ARG A 77 28.63 -23.60 -10.71
CA ARG A 77 28.90 -24.24 -9.41
C ARG A 77 27.89 -23.82 -8.34
N TYR A 78 27.39 -22.59 -8.41
CA TYR A 78 26.37 -22.08 -7.48
C TYR A 78 24.99 -22.68 -7.83
N LYS A 79 24.44 -23.48 -6.92
CA LYS A 79 23.17 -24.21 -7.11
C LYS A 79 22.17 -23.99 -5.96
N PHE A 80 22.27 -22.85 -5.27
CA PHE A 80 21.31 -22.50 -4.22
C PHE A 80 19.89 -22.50 -4.80
N ARG A 81 18.97 -23.11 -4.05
CA ARG A 81 17.53 -23.05 -4.32
C ARG A 81 16.86 -22.73 -3.01
N PRO A 82 15.88 -21.82 -2.95
CA PRO A 82 15.24 -21.47 -1.69
C PRO A 82 14.72 -22.75 -0.98
N PRO A 83 14.67 -22.80 0.37
CA PRO A 83 14.00 -23.87 1.13
C PRO A 83 12.47 -23.76 1.05
N LYS A 84 11.77 -24.90 1.00
CA LYS A 84 10.29 -24.91 1.01
C LYS A 84 9.72 -24.41 2.34
N TYR A 85 10.43 -24.64 3.43
CA TYR A 85 10.00 -24.30 4.79
C TYR A 85 11.07 -23.47 5.49
N TYR A 86 10.64 -22.44 6.21
CA TYR A 86 11.49 -21.71 7.13
C TYR A 86 11.67 -22.51 8.42
N ARG A 87 12.93 -22.81 8.79
CA ARG A 87 13.28 -23.63 9.96
C ARG A 87 13.88 -22.81 11.11
N GLY A 88 13.64 -21.51 11.13
CA GLY A 88 14.19 -20.58 12.11
C GLY A 88 15.46 -19.85 11.63
N PRO A 89 15.88 -18.81 12.35
CA PRO A 89 16.89 -17.85 11.87
C PRO A 89 18.32 -18.41 11.85
N LEU A 90 18.60 -19.44 12.64
CA LEU A 90 19.93 -20.04 12.75
C LEU A 90 20.12 -21.25 11.82
N HIS A 91 19.09 -21.65 11.07
CA HIS A 91 19.25 -22.75 10.13
C HIS A 91 20.22 -22.34 9.00
N PRO A 92 21.19 -23.17 8.60
CA PRO A 92 22.18 -22.76 7.58
C PRO A 92 21.55 -22.40 6.23
N HIS A 93 20.44 -23.05 5.86
CA HIS A 93 19.77 -22.83 4.58
C HIS A 93 18.60 -21.86 4.73
N GLN A 94 18.89 -20.56 4.63
CA GLN A 94 17.91 -19.49 4.80
C GLN A 94 17.14 -19.19 3.50
N PRO A 95 15.84 -18.86 3.57
CA PRO A 95 15.13 -18.33 2.42
C PRO A 95 15.60 -16.91 2.10
N PRO A 96 15.67 -16.54 0.80
CA PRO A 96 15.90 -15.16 0.41
C PRO A 96 14.68 -14.29 0.74
N PRO A 97 14.82 -12.95 0.78
CA PRO A 97 13.69 -12.05 0.95
C PRO A 97 12.67 -12.19 -0.20
N ASN A 98 11.42 -11.77 0.03
CA ASN A 98 10.36 -11.84 -1.00
C ASN A 98 10.66 -11.01 -2.25
N SER A 99 11.49 -9.97 -2.13
CA SER A 99 11.91 -9.13 -3.26
C SER A 99 12.93 -9.79 -4.19
N ASP A 100 13.57 -10.88 -3.75
CA ASP A 100 14.53 -11.62 -4.58
C ASP A 100 13.79 -12.41 -5.67
N PRO A 101 14.10 -12.25 -6.96
CA PRO A 101 13.52 -13.03 -8.05
C PRO A 101 13.68 -14.55 -7.90
N ALA A 102 14.69 -15.03 -7.16
CA ALA A 102 14.88 -16.44 -6.87
C ALA A 102 13.97 -16.95 -5.73
N SER A 103 13.26 -16.07 -5.02
CA SER A 103 12.36 -16.43 -3.93
C SER A 103 11.10 -17.15 -4.43
N ARG A 104 10.54 -18.03 -3.58
CA ARG A 104 9.24 -18.68 -3.87
C ARG A 104 8.05 -17.76 -3.71
N LEU A 105 8.21 -16.70 -2.92
CA LEU A 105 7.18 -15.71 -2.62
C LEU A 105 7.40 -14.44 -3.45
N PHE A 106 8.19 -14.53 -4.52
CA PHE A 106 8.43 -13.41 -5.41
C PHE A 106 7.14 -13.07 -6.15
N GLU A 107 6.72 -11.82 -5.98
CA GLU A 107 5.67 -11.20 -6.75
C GLU A 107 6.33 -10.15 -7.65
N PRO A 108 6.08 -10.15 -8.97
CA PRO A 108 6.57 -9.09 -9.84
C PRO A 108 6.17 -7.72 -9.30
N GLY A 109 7.03 -6.73 -9.51
CA GLY A 109 6.77 -5.34 -9.12
C GLY A 109 5.58 -4.71 -9.86
N PRO A 110 5.37 -3.40 -9.70
CA PRO A 110 4.25 -2.69 -10.34
C PRO A 110 4.35 -2.77 -11.87
N PHE A 111 3.21 -2.94 -12.53
CA PHE A 111 3.12 -3.04 -13.98
C PHE A 111 2.79 -1.69 -14.61
N SER A 112 2.02 -0.86 -13.89
CA SER A 112 1.68 0.49 -14.32
C SER A 112 1.72 1.47 -13.14
N ALA A 113 1.61 2.75 -13.45
CA ALA A 113 1.43 3.79 -12.45
C ALA A 113 -0.07 4.14 -12.36
N PRO A 114 -0.78 3.79 -11.27
CA PRO A 114 -2.21 4.00 -11.18
C PRO A 114 -2.57 5.48 -11.26
N ARG A 115 -3.46 5.84 -12.19
CA ARG A 115 -3.90 7.22 -12.39
C ARG A 115 -4.40 7.86 -11.09
N LEU A 116 -5.17 7.11 -10.29
CA LEU A 116 -5.77 7.62 -9.05
C LEU A 116 -4.70 7.94 -7.99
N GLU A 117 -3.63 7.16 -7.92
CA GLU A 117 -2.50 7.41 -7.03
C GLU A 117 -1.73 8.67 -7.47
N GLN A 118 -1.49 8.82 -8.76
CA GLN A 118 -0.85 10.02 -9.32
C GLN A 118 -1.69 11.29 -9.09
N THR A 119 -3.01 11.22 -9.32
CA THR A 119 -3.91 12.33 -9.02
C THR A 119 -3.90 12.66 -7.53
N TYR A 120 -3.91 11.65 -6.64
CA TYR A 120 -3.78 11.88 -5.21
C TYR A 120 -2.50 12.65 -4.85
N ALA A 121 -1.34 12.18 -5.32
CA ALA A 121 -0.05 12.79 -4.99
C ALA A 121 0.11 14.20 -5.59
N SER A 122 -0.46 14.45 -6.76
CA SER A 122 -0.31 15.73 -7.48
C SER A 122 -1.27 16.82 -7.04
N THR A 123 -2.49 16.47 -6.60
CA THR A 123 -3.53 17.46 -6.25
C THR A 123 -4.04 17.29 -4.82
N PHE A 124 -4.60 16.13 -4.49
CA PHE A 124 -5.31 15.94 -3.23
C PHE A 124 -4.41 15.99 -2.00
N GLU A 125 -3.16 15.52 -2.09
CA GLU A 125 -2.26 15.46 -0.95
C GLU A 125 -1.99 16.86 -0.38
N SER A 126 -1.68 17.85 -1.23
CA SER A 126 -1.47 19.23 -0.82
C SER A 126 -2.76 19.90 -0.35
N ASP A 127 -3.89 19.59 -0.99
CA ASP A 127 -5.19 20.16 -0.65
C ASP A 127 -5.65 19.68 0.74
N LEU A 128 -5.55 18.38 1.01
CA LEU A 128 -5.88 17.79 2.31
C LEU A 128 -4.99 18.32 3.43
N MET A 129 -3.70 18.50 3.15
CA MET A 129 -2.76 19.08 4.11
C MET A 129 -3.15 20.52 4.46
N THR A 130 -3.50 21.33 3.45
CA THR A 130 -3.86 22.73 3.63
C THR A 130 -5.21 22.88 4.33
N LEU A 131 -6.20 22.08 3.93
CA LEU A 131 -7.55 22.08 4.49
C LEU A 131 -7.57 21.73 5.99
N ALA A 132 -6.73 20.78 6.40
CA ALA A 132 -6.71 20.27 7.77
C ALA A 132 -5.57 20.85 8.64
N TYR A 133 -4.88 21.89 8.16
CA TYR A 133 -3.75 22.47 8.86
C TYR A 133 -4.18 23.08 10.20
N THR A 134 -3.42 22.77 11.25
CA THR A 134 -3.55 23.39 12.56
C THR A 134 -2.24 24.08 12.89
N HIS A 135 -2.29 25.40 13.15
CA HIS A 135 -1.09 26.16 13.46
C HIS A 135 -0.61 25.89 14.89
N PHE A 136 0.69 25.59 15.03
CA PHE A 136 1.37 25.52 16.32
C PHE A 136 2.45 26.61 16.36
N PRO A 137 2.40 27.55 17.33
CA PRO A 137 3.37 28.64 17.40
C PRO A 137 4.78 28.10 17.70
N PRO A 138 5.84 28.84 17.33
CA PRO A 138 7.21 28.46 17.64
C PRO A 138 7.38 28.31 19.16
N GLY A 139 8.00 27.20 19.59
CA GLY A 139 8.14 26.86 21.00
C GLY A 139 6.97 26.09 21.62
N TYR A 140 5.89 25.83 20.86
CA TYR A 140 4.80 24.96 21.31
C TYR A 140 5.34 23.55 21.65
N ARG A 141 5.00 23.06 22.84
CA ARG A 141 5.27 21.69 23.29
C ARG A 141 3.95 20.99 23.53
N ALA A 142 3.70 19.91 22.80
CA ALA A 142 2.52 19.10 23.02
C ALA A 142 2.52 18.55 24.46
N PRO A 143 1.36 18.57 25.17
CA PRO A 143 1.29 18.01 26.50
C PRO A 143 1.62 16.51 26.47
N PRO A 144 2.30 15.97 27.49
CA PRO A 144 2.58 14.54 27.55
C PRO A 144 1.25 13.77 27.59
N LYS A 145 1.17 12.68 26.83
CA LYS A 145 -0.03 11.84 26.79
C LYS A 145 -0.17 11.09 28.10
N ALA A 146 -1.29 11.26 28.79
CA ALA A 146 -1.58 10.50 30.00
C ALA A 146 -1.78 9.00 29.70
N ALA A 147 -1.52 8.15 30.70
CA ALA A 147 -1.81 6.73 30.62
C ALA A 147 -3.31 6.51 30.39
N ARG A 148 -3.65 5.72 29.37
CA ARG A 148 -5.06 5.49 28.99
C ARG A 148 -5.76 4.52 29.92
N LEU A 149 -5.06 3.48 30.35
CA LEU A 149 -5.48 2.62 31.45
C LEU A 149 -5.03 3.29 32.75
N ARG A 150 -6.01 3.67 33.58
CA ARG A 150 -5.76 4.52 34.75
C ARG A 150 -5.35 3.66 35.95
N ALA A 151 -4.40 4.14 36.74
CA ALA A 151 -4.04 3.51 38.00
C ALA A 151 -5.07 3.78 39.10
N TRP A 152 -4.95 3.06 40.22
CA TRP A 152 -5.63 3.40 41.46
C TRP A 152 -4.68 4.26 42.29
N GLU A 153 -5.13 5.46 42.65
CA GLU A 153 -4.34 6.44 43.39
C GLU A 153 -5.04 6.75 44.71
N GLY A 154 -4.26 6.89 45.79
CA GLY A 154 -4.75 7.20 47.15
C GLY A 154 -4.02 6.43 48.25
N ALA A 155 -4.40 6.68 49.50
CA ALA A 155 -3.74 6.12 50.69
C ALA A 155 -4.11 4.65 50.99
N SER A 156 -5.08 4.08 50.27
CA SER A 156 -5.53 2.70 50.51
C SER A 156 -4.41 1.70 50.14
N PRO A 157 -3.96 0.84 51.07
CA PRO A 157 -2.93 -0.17 50.79
C PRO A 157 -3.30 -1.12 49.65
N TYR A 158 -4.60 -1.32 49.43
CA TYR A 158 -5.14 -2.17 48.37
C TYR A 158 -4.85 -1.66 46.96
N TYR A 159 -4.42 -0.40 46.78
CA TYR A 159 -4.16 0.17 45.45
C TYR A 159 -2.81 -0.26 44.87
N LYS A 160 -1.83 -0.63 45.70
CA LYS A 160 -0.43 -0.87 45.29
C LYS A 160 -0.28 -1.97 44.23
N ASN A 161 -1.03 -3.06 44.36
CA ASN A 161 -0.96 -4.23 43.45
C ASN A 161 -2.27 -4.47 42.69
N ARG A 162 -3.15 -3.48 42.62
CA ARG A 162 -4.43 -3.62 41.93
C ARG A 162 -4.22 -3.48 40.42
N PRO A 163 -4.87 -4.30 39.58
CA PRO A 163 -4.81 -4.12 38.13
C PRO A 163 -5.30 -2.73 37.74
N LEU A 164 -4.73 -2.21 36.65
CA LEU A 164 -5.16 -0.95 36.06
C LEU A 164 -6.66 -0.98 35.76
N ARG A 165 -7.29 0.18 35.88
CA ARG A 165 -8.70 0.36 35.57
C ARG A 165 -8.93 0.14 34.08
N GLY A 166 -10.08 -0.43 33.74
CA GLY A 166 -10.53 -0.55 32.37
C GLY A 166 -10.64 0.81 31.65
N PRO A 167 -10.73 0.79 30.31
CA PRO A 167 -10.92 2.01 29.52
C PRO A 167 -12.15 2.79 30.00
N ARG A 168 -12.04 4.12 30.00
CA ARG A 168 -13.18 4.99 30.34
C ARG A 168 -14.08 5.13 29.11
N GLY A 169 -15.38 4.88 29.28
CA GLY A 169 -16.40 5.07 28.23
C GLY A 169 -16.72 3.78 27.50
N SER A 170 -15.88 3.39 26.53
CA SER A 170 -16.04 2.13 25.79
C SER A 170 -15.28 0.98 26.44
N ASP A 171 -15.64 -0.26 26.09
CA ASP A 171 -14.96 -1.47 26.56
C ASP A 171 -13.51 -1.58 26.04
N VAL A 172 -13.26 -1.07 24.83
CA VAL A 172 -11.95 -1.10 24.16
C VAL A 172 -11.35 0.29 24.02
N LEU A 173 -10.01 0.38 24.03
CA LEU A 173 -9.27 1.60 23.74
C LEU A 173 -9.34 1.98 22.26
N ARG A 174 -10.10 3.03 21.92
CA ARG A 174 -10.19 3.57 20.55
C ARG A 174 -8.91 4.30 20.11
N LEU A 175 -8.65 4.42 18.82
CA LEU A 175 -7.50 5.19 18.33
C LEU A 175 -7.66 6.69 18.65
N LEU A 176 -6.54 7.36 18.96
CA LEU A 176 -6.52 8.80 19.15
C LEU A 176 -6.25 9.48 17.81
N ARG A 177 -7.11 10.42 17.42
CA ARG A 177 -6.91 11.23 16.22
C ARG A 177 -5.62 12.04 16.35
N LYS A 178 -4.74 11.93 15.37
CA LYS A 178 -3.55 12.77 15.24
C LYS A 178 -3.89 13.99 14.37
N PRO A 179 -3.29 15.17 14.62
CA PRO A 179 -3.39 16.27 13.67
C PRO A 179 -2.78 15.83 12.33
N ILE A 180 -3.35 16.32 11.22
CA ILE A 180 -2.80 16.08 9.90
C ILE A 180 -1.63 17.05 9.70
N THR A 181 -0.50 16.49 9.30
CA THR A 181 0.76 17.17 9.00
C THR A 181 1.29 16.64 7.68
N PHE A 182 2.31 17.29 7.13
CA PHE A 182 2.98 16.84 5.91
C PHE A 182 3.54 15.41 5.98
N ARG A 183 3.66 14.80 7.17
CA ARG A 183 4.18 13.43 7.35
C ARG A 183 3.10 12.35 7.42
N ASN A 184 1.84 12.73 7.59
CA ASN A 184 0.73 11.80 7.84
C ASN A 184 -0.55 12.23 7.13
N VAL A 185 -0.41 12.69 5.88
CA VAL A 185 -1.57 12.97 5.03
C VAL A 185 -2.34 11.65 4.81
N PRO A 186 -3.67 11.63 5.06
CA PRO A 186 -4.46 10.41 4.90
C PRO A 186 -4.43 9.91 3.46
N LYS A 187 -4.11 8.62 3.29
CA LYS A 187 -4.10 7.93 1.99
C LYS A 187 -4.78 6.57 2.11
N LEU A 188 -5.15 5.99 0.97
CA LEU A 188 -5.68 4.63 0.91
C LEU A 188 -4.57 3.63 1.22
N GLU A 189 -4.85 2.68 2.11
CA GLU A 189 -3.90 1.63 2.50
C GLU A 189 -4.31 0.24 1.98
N LYS A 190 -5.59 -0.08 2.10
CA LYS A 190 -6.15 -1.37 1.71
C LYS A 190 -7.63 -1.23 1.39
N ILE A 191 -8.10 -1.99 0.41
CA ILE A 191 -9.54 -2.22 0.19
C ILE A 191 -9.82 -3.69 0.48
N THR A 192 -10.89 -3.96 1.21
CA THR A 192 -11.34 -5.34 1.50
C THR A 192 -12.73 -5.51 0.91
N ILE A 193 -12.84 -6.43 -0.03
CA ILE A 193 -14.11 -6.82 -0.63
C ILE A 193 -14.55 -8.09 0.08
N HIS A 194 -15.74 -8.06 0.67
CA HIS A 194 -16.29 -9.20 1.41
C HIS A 194 -17.69 -9.50 0.90
N THR A 195 -17.94 -10.77 0.61
CA THR A 195 -19.28 -11.26 0.26
C THR A 195 -19.65 -12.48 1.11
N MET A 196 -20.91 -12.53 1.51
CA MET A 196 -21.52 -13.66 2.20
C MET A 196 -22.71 -14.11 1.36
N VAL A 197 -22.73 -15.39 0.99
CA VAL A 197 -23.74 -15.94 0.09
C VAL A 197 -24.62 -16.89 0.87
N LYS A 198 -25.87 -16.48 1.14
CA LYS A 198 -26.82 -17.30 1.90
C LYS A 198 -27.10 -18.65 1.24
N GLY A 199 -27.19 -18.69 -0.10
CA GLY A 199 -27.40 -19.92 -0.88
C GLY A 199 -26.26 -20.94 -0.75
N ALA A 200 -25.07 -20.54 -0.27
CA ALA A 200 -23.96 -21.46 -0.01
C ALA A 200 -24.25 -22.50 1.08
N LEU A 201 -25.31 -22.28 1.89
CA LEU A 201 -25.77 -23.24 2.88
C LEU A 201 -26.45 -24.46 2.26
N ASP A 202 -27.16 -24.23 1.16
CA ASP A 202 -27.90 -25.27 0.43
C ASP A 202 -26.98 -25.91 -0.62
N ASP A 203 -26.29 -25.08 -1.42
CA ASP A 203 -25.34 -25.52 -2.44
C ASP A 203 -24.05 -24.71 -2.42
N SER A 204 -22.93 -25.42 -2.23
CA SER A 204 -21.58 -24.87 -2.30
C SER A 204 -21.22 -24.20 -3.63
N ALA A 205 -21.88 -24.57 -4.74
CA ALA A 205 -21.65 -23.96 -6.05
C ALA A 205 -21.83 -22.44 -6.03
N HIS A 206 -22.81 -21.93 -5.28
CA HIS A 206 -23.04 -20.49 -5.14
C HIS A 206 -21.82 -19.75 -4.56
N LEU A 207 -21.06 -20.40 -3.67
CA LEU A 207 -19.84 -19.82 -3.11
C LEU A 207 -18.71 -19.76 -4.16
N HIS A 208 -18.62 -20.79 -5.01
CA HIS A 208 -17.65 -20.82 -6.11
C HIS A 208 -17.90 -19.72 -7.11
N VAL A 209 -19.15 -19.52 -7.53
CA VAL A 209 -19.54 -18.42 -8.45
C VAL A 209 -19.19 -17.07 -7.86
N ALA A 210 -19.54 -16.82 -6.58
CA ALA A 210 -19.20 -15.57 -5.91
C ALA A 210 -17.68 -15.36 -5.80
N GLY A 211 -16.92 -16.43 -5.56
CA GLY A 211 -15.46 -16.40 -5.56
C GLY A 211 -14.88 -16.03 -6.93
N MET A 212 -15.42 -16.60 -8.01
CA MET A 212 -15.01 -16.30 -9.39
C MET A 212 -15.30 -14.86 -9.78
N ILE A 213 -16.51 -14.36 -9.48
CA ILE A 213 -16.89 -12.95 -9.73
C ILE A 213 -15.96 -12.02 -8.98
N MET A 214 -15.73 -12.27 -7.69
CA MET A 214 -14.88 -11.41 -6.87
C MET A 214 -13.42 -11.47 -7.33
N GLN A 215 -12.93 -12.61 -7.80
CA GLN A 215 -11.59 -12.73 -8.39
C GLN A 215 -11.48 -11.98 -9.71
N ALA A 216 -12.50 -12.03 -10.58
CA ALA A 216 -12.54 -11.29 -11.83
C ALA A 216 -12.51 -9.77 -11.60
N ILE A 217 -13.30 -9.28 -10.63
CA ILE A 217 -13.36 -7.85 -10.30
C ILE A 217 -12.06 -7.36 -9.63
N SER A 218 -11.49 -8.16 -8.72
CA SER A 218 -10.39 -7.74 -7.85
C SER A 218 -8.99 -8.11 -8.34
N ASN A 219 -8.85 -9.03 -9.31
CA ASN A 219 -7.57 -9.58 -9.74
C ASN A 219 -6.74 -10.27 -8.63
N VAL A 220 -7.36 -10.56 -7.48
CA VAL A 220 -6.70 -11.21 -6.34
C VAL A 220 -7.35 -12.55 -6.05
N ARG A 221 -6.52 -13.54 -5.72
CA ARG A 221 -7.01 -14.84 -5.26
C ARG A 221 -7.79 -14.67 -3.96
N VAL A 222 -9.06 -15.04 -4.02
CA VAL A 222 -9.99 -14.90 -2.91
C VAL A 222 -9.73 -15.91 -1.78
N THR A 223 -10.00 -15.50 -0.54
CA THR A 223 -9.90 -16.34 0.65
C THR A 223 -11.29 -16.76 1.11
N THR A 224 -11.52 -18.07 1.27
CA THR A 224 -12.79 -18.60 1.78
C THR A 224 -12.80 -18.68 3.30
N HIS A 225 -13.95 -18.39 3.90
CA HIS A 225 -14.11 -18.36 5.35
C HIS A 225 -15.19 -19.34 5.83
N LYS A 226 -14.86 -20.03 6.92
CA LYS A 226 -15.78 -20.90 7.64
C LYS A 226 -16.59 -20.13 8.68
N THR A 227 -17.84 -20.52 8.84
CA THR A 227 -18.73 -20.02 9.88
C THR A 227 -18.17 -20.34 11.27
N ARG A 228 -18.12 -19.32 12.13
CA ARG A 228 -17.57 -19.43 13.50
C ARG A 228 -18.62 -19.78 14.56
N LYS A 229 -19.88 -19.38 14.36
CA LYS A 229 -20.97 -19.53 15.33
C LYS A 229 -22.12 -20.34 14.74
N ASN A 230 -22.75 -21.18 15.54
CA ASN A 230 -23.96 -21.88 15.17
C ASN A 230 -25.18 -21.02 15.54
N VAL A 231 -26.07 -20.77 14.58
CA VAL A 231 -27.31 -19.99 14.80
C VAL A 231 -28.45 -20.70 14.08
N ALA A 232 -29.27 -21.44 14.84
CA ALA A 232 -30.34 -22.28 14.30
C ALA A 232 -31.36 -21.49 13.47
N GLY A 233 -31.71 -20.25 13.87
CA GLY A 233 -32.68 -19.42 13.14
C GLY A 233 -32.27 -19.04 11.72
N PHE A 234 -30.97 -19.11 11.40
CA PHE A 234 -30.45 -18.86 10.06
C PHE A 234 -30.03 -20.16 9.34
N GLY A 235 -30.21 -21.33 9.97
CA GLY A 235 -29.69 -22.61 9.46
C GLY A 235 -28.16 -22.70 9.44
N LEU A 236 -27.45 -21.76 10.07
CA LEU A 236 -25.99 -21.66 10.03
C LEU A 236 -25.35 -22.65 11.01
N ARG A 237 -24.54 -23.59 10.52
CA ARG A 237 -23.73 -24.49 11.35
C ARG A 237 -22.26 -24.05 11.36
N ALA A 238 -21.60 -24.21 12.50
CA ALA A 238 -20.17 -23.94 12.61
C ALA A 238 -19.36 -24.87 11.69
N GLY A 239 -18.33 -24.33 11.04
CA GLY A 239 -17.43 -25.10 10.15
C GLY A 239 -17.81 -25.13 8.67
N GLN A 240 -19.01 -24.68 8.29
CA GLN A 240 -19.43 -24.56 6.88
C GLN A 240 -18.79 -23.34 6.20
N TYR A 241 -18.47 -23.44 4.91
CA TYR A 241 -17.96 -22.31 4.12
C TYR A 241 -19.14 -21.49 3.57
N VAL A 242 -19.19 -20.19 3.89
CA VAL A 242 -20.36 -19.34 3.54
C VAL A 242 -19.94 -17.96 3.01
N SER A 243 -18.72 -17.52 3.30
CA SER A 243 -18.23 -16.22 2.85
C SER A 243 -16.86 -16.29 2.21
N VAL A 244 -16.58 -15.27 1.41
CA VAL A 244 -15.32 -15.10 0.71
C VAL A 244 -14.84 -13.65 0.89
N THR A 245 -13.53 -13.43 0.93
CA THR A 245 -12.94 -12.09 0.99
C THR A 245 -11.77 -11.96 0.03
N ALA A 246 -11.63 -10.78 -0.58
CA ALA A 246 -10.45 -10.36 -1.33
C ALA A 246 -9.84 -9.13 -0.67
N GLU A 247 -8.52 -9.15 -0.44
CA GLU A 247 -7.78 -8.01 0.09
C GLU A 247 -6.92 -7.40 -1.01
N LEU A 248 -7.16 -6.13 -1.32
CA LEU A 248 -6.47 -5.37 -2.35
C LEU A 248 -5.50 -4.38 -1.74
N ARG A 249 -4.28 -4.33 -2.28
CA ARG A 249 -3.23 -3.36 -1.92
C ARG A 249 -2.51 -2.88 -3.17
N GLY A 250 -1.83 -1.74 -3.07
CA GLY A 250 -1.02 -1.22 -4.17
C GLY A 250 -1.84 -0.92 -5.42
N GLU A 251 -1.33 -1.35 -6.58
CA GLU A 251 -1.91 -1.07 -7.89
C GLU A 251 -3.36 -1.59 -8.05
N ASP A 252 -3.64 -2.84 -7.69
CA ASP A 252 -4.98 -3.44 -7.83
C ASP A 252 -6.04 -2.69 -7.02
N MET A 253 -5.67 -2.15 -5.85
CA MET A 253 -6.56 -1.35 -5.02
C MET A 253 -6.98 -0.06 -5.73
N HIS A 254 -6.04 0.64 -6.34
CA HIS A 254 -6.30 1.89 -7.05
C HIS A 254 -7.11 1.66 -8.33
N HIS A 255 -6.82 0.60 -9.08
CA HIS A 255 -7.60 0.22 -10.25
C HIS A 255 -9.03 -0.17 -9.89
N PHE A 256 -9.21 -0.97 -8.83
CA PHE A 256 -10.54 -1.32 -8.34
C PHE A 256 -11.35 -0.08 -7.97
N LEU A 257 -10.76 0.85 -7.20
CA LEU A 257 -11.45 2.06 -6.79
C LEU A 257 -11.78 2.98 -7.99
N ALA A 258 -10.87 3.09 -8.96
CA ALA A 258 -11.12 3.84 -10.18
C ALA A 258 -12.32 3.25 -10.95
N LYS A 259 -12.37 1.92 -11.14
CA LYS A 259 -13.53 1.25 -11.77
C LYS A 259 -14.82 1.52 -11.02
N VAL A 260 -14.79 1.47 -9.70
CA VAL A 260 -15.96 1.73 -8.87
C VAL A 260 -16.50 3.15 -9.07
N ILE A 261 -15.62 4.15 -9.03
CA ILE A 261 -16.02 5.57 -9.11
C ILE A 261 -16.43 5.96 -10.53
N ASP A 262 -15.63 5.57 -11.54
CA ASP A 262 -15.79 6.06 -12.90
C ASP A 262 -16.82 5.25 -13.71
N ILE A 263 -16.99 3.96 -13.42
CA ILE A 263 -17.80 3.05 -14.25
C ILE A 263 -19.03 2.55 -13.48
N VAL A 264 -18.84 1.95 -12.30
CA VAL A 264 -19.92 1.24 -11.62
C VAL A 264 -20.91 2.20 -10.98
N MET A 265 -20.46 3.13 -10.14
CA MET A 265 -21.35 4.06 -9.42
C MET A 265 -22.25 4.88 -10.36
N PRO A 266 -21.77 5.42 -11.50
CA PRO A 266 -22.63 6.17 -12.43
C PRO A 266 -23.67 5.32 -13.17
N LYS A 267 -23.44 4.01 -13.33
CA LYS A 267 -24.39 3.08 -13.97
C LYS A 267 -25.55 2.69 -13.05
N ILE A 268 -25.44 2.91 -11.74
CA ILE A 268 -26.48 2.56 -10.77
C ILE A 268 -27.63 3.57 -10.89
N LYS A 269 -28.85 3.09 -11.21
CA LYS A 269 -30.03 3.91 -11.51
C LYS A 269 -30.39 4.92 -10.41
N GLU A 270 -30.41 4.49 -9.14
CA GLU A 270 -30.84 5.31 -8.00
C GLU A 270 -29.72 5.49 -6.96
N TRP A 271 -28.51 5.86 -7.40
CA TRP A 271 -27.40 6.05 -6.47
C TRP A 271 -27.40 7.43 -5.81
N LYS A 272 -27.67 7.46 -4.50
CA LYS A 272 -27.66 8.68 -3.67
C LYS A 272 -26.27 9.04 -3.11
N GLY A 273 -25.26 8.22 -3.41
CA GLY A 273 -23.92 8.33 -2.82
C GLY A 273 -23.75 7.57 -1.50
N VAL A 274 -22.52 7.56 -1.00
CA VAL A 274 -22.16 6.89 0.25
C VAL A 274 -22.72 7.66 1.44
N LYS A 275 -23.36 6.95 2.38
CA LYS A 275 -23.93 7.57 3.59
C LYS A 275 -22.83 8.23 4.43
N GLY A 276 -23.04 9.49 4.82
CA GLY A 276 -22.09 10.23 5.68
C GLY A 276 -21.95 9.67 7.10
N SER A 277 -22.87 8.81 7.54
CA SER A 277 -22.74 8.06 8.80
C SER A 277 -21.87 6.81 8.67
N SER A 278 -21.39 6.48 7.48
CA SER A 278 -20.49 5.36 7.27
C SER A 278 -19.11 5.65 7.88
N GLY A 279 -18.62 4.71 8.67
CA GLY A 279 -17.27 4.71 9.20
C GLY A 279 -17.14 4.09 10.58
N ASP A 280 -15.96 3.57 10.89
CA ASP A 280 -15.67 2.85 12.14
C ASP A 280 -14.98 3.72 13.20
N SER A 281 -14.99 5.05 13.00
CA SER A 281 -14.25 6.03 13.82
C SER A 281 -12.73 5.86 13.85
N SER A 282 -12.17 4.97 13.03
CA SER A 282 -10.73 4.68 12.93
C SER A 282 -10.15 5.06 11.56
N GLY A 283 -10.96 5.65 10.67
CA GLY A 283 -10.57 6.08 9.34
C GLY A 283 -10.97 5.11 8.23
N ASN A 284 -11.69 4.03 8.55
CA ASN A 284 -12.20 3.10 7.54
C ASN A 284 -13.61 3.50 7.12
N LEU A 285 -13.91 3.34 5.82
CA LEU A 285 -15.21 3.61 5.21
C LEU A 285 -15.78 2.30 4.64
N SER A 286 -17.08 2.08 4.79
CA SER A 286 -17.76 0.89 4.25
C SER A 286 -19.03 1.24 3.48
N PHE A 287 -19.21 0.63 2.32
CA PHE A 287 -20.46 0.62 1.58
C PHE A 287 -20.61 -0.74 0.90
N GLY A 288 -21.82 -1.05 0.44
CA GLY A 288 -22.13 -2.34 -0.18
C GLY A 288 -22.81 -2.14 -1.52
N PHE A 289 -22.64 -3.12 -2.39
CA PHE A 289 -23.36 -3.25 -3.65
C PHE A 289 -24.41 -4.35 -3.53
N THR A 290 -25.54 -4.16 -4.20
CA THR A 290 -26.52 -5.23 -4.40
C THR A 290 -26.04 -6.22 -5.47
N SER A 291 -26.73 -7.36 -5.63
CA SER A 291 -26.39 -8.36 -6.65
C SER A 291 -26.48 -7.79 -8.06
N GLU A 292 -27.51 -6.98 -8.34
CA GLU A 292 -27.70 -6.32 -9.64
C GLU A 292 -26.60 -5.30 -9.92
N GLU A 293 -26.19 -4.53 -8.91
CA GLU A 293 -25.11 -3.55 -9.03
C GLU A 293 -23.75 -4.23 -9.25
N THR A 294 -23.53 -5.42 -8.68
CA THR A 294 -22.31 -6.20 -8.88
C THR A 294 -22.17 -6.70 -10.33
N ALA A 295 -23.29 -6.89 -11.04
CA ALA A 295 -23.27 -7.26 -12.46
C ALA A 295 -22.81 -6.12 -13.38
N LEU A 296 -22.81 -4.86 -12.90
CA LEU A 296 -22.41 -3.68 -13.68
C LEU A 296 -20.89 -3.53 -13.82
N PHE A 297 -20.10 -4.36 -13.14
CA PHE A 297 -18.66 -4.38 -13.32
C PHE A 297 -18.31 -4.88 -14.73
N PRO A 298 -17.38 -4.22 -15.44
CA PRO A 298 -17.06 -4.57 -16.82
C PRO A 298 -16.55 -6.00 -16.97
N GLU A 299 -15.86 -6.54 -15.95
CA GLU A 299 -15.38 -7.92 -15.97
C GLU A 299 -16.50 -8.97 -15.87
N VAL A 300 -17.65 -8.58 -15.29
CA VAL A 300 -18.82 -9.44 -15.12
C VAL A 300 -19.79 -9.27 -16.28
N GLU A 301 -20.06 -8.02 -16.68
CA GLU A 301 -20.99 -7.67 -17.76
C GLU A 301 -20.68 -8.42 -19.07
N VAL A 302 -19.40 -8.56 -19.41
CA VAL A 302 -18.96 -9.25 -20.65
C VAL A 302 -19.28 -10.75 -20.62
N ASN A 303 -19.29 -11.38 -19.45
CA ASN A 303 -19.47 -12.82 -19.28
C ASN A 303 -20.75 -13.15 -18.51
N TYR A 304 -21.73 -12.25 -18.47
CA TYR A 304 -22.90 -12.40 -17.60
C TYR A 304 -23.77 -13.62 -17.98
N ASP A 305 -23.78 -14.00 -19.25
CA ASP A 305 -24.56 -15.13 -19.78
C ASP A 305 -23.88 -16.51 -19.55
N MET A 306 -22.64 -16.54 -19.05
CA MET A 306 -21.85 -17.76 -18.80
C MET A 306 -21.98 -18.22 -17.35
#